data_AF-A0A4Q3W0W2-F1
#
_entry.id   AF-A0A4Q3W0W2-F1
#
_cell.length_a   1.000
_cell.length_b   1.000
_cell.length_c   1.000
_cell.angle_alpha   90.00
_cell.angle_beta   90.00
_cell.angle_gamma   90.00
#
_symmetry.space_group_name_H-M   'P 1'
#
loop_
_entity.id
_entity.type
_entity.pdbx_description
1 polymer ?
#
loop_
_entity_poly.entity_id
_entity_poly.type
_entity_poly.pdbx_seq_one_letter_code
_entity_poly.pdbx_strand_id
1 'polypeptide(L)'
;MKQVGKVNQDYLPDNDRVLNVDFFAYPDFAYMIYQYRKKNIIHCVAAKIDGKGQKIGELIDLDTTQVGAGGDSKIYSVLSSEDKSKIIVFKINRKNKKLFMITTILLDDKLNQLKKSRLSMPMEDRDDDYLSEFQLDNDGDLIFSKFNRVNNENIGNAAFVVKYAQADSFMVKELKVEKFFLDEIRIKPDNYNKRYFLTSFYFKQKRGNTEGYYFYIWDKQTQQAVIEDTVTFSEQLRREARGNSSVKAAFNEYFIRQILTRKDGGFVIASEAYYNTPRGNSNMWNRWNYMYSPGFRSYDYYYYSPYYNNSFWGNRYYDYQNVRYQADNITIQSYDKHGKREWSSVITKEQFDDQTDDLLSYQVMNTGGQVHFLFNNLERRVQLLSDFSLKPDGELTRNPTLKDLDRGYEFMPKYGKQVSSRQMIIPCVYRNYICFAKLEY
;
A
#
# COMPACT_ATOMS: atom_id res chain seq x y z
N MET A 1 -1.14 -32.82 -0.33
CA MET A 1 -1.82 -32.10 -1.43
C MET A 1 -1.97 -33.05 -2.62
N LYS A 2 -3.17 -33.16 -3.22
CA LYS A 2 -3.38 -33.92 -4.46
C LYS A 2 -3.42 -32.92 -5.61
N GLN A 3 -2.58 -33.12 -6.64
CA GLN A 3 -2.59 -32.26 -7.83
C GLN A 3 -3.94 -32.39 -8.52
N VAL A 4 -4.64 -31.26 -8.67
CA VAL A 4 -5.98 -31.20 -9.31
C VAL A 4 -5.91 -30.94 -10.82
N GLY A 5 -4.78 -30.41 -11.31
CA GLY A 5 -4.54 -30.15 -12.72
C GLY A 5 -3.14 -29.61 -12.97
N LYS A 6 -2.73 -29.57 -14.25
CA LYS A 6 -1.55 -28.85 -14.73
C LYS A 6 -1.98 -28.06 -15.97
N VAL A 7 -1.77 -26.75 -15.95
CA VAL A 7 -2.12 -25.87 -17.06
C VAL A 7 -0.84 -25.20 -17.54
N ASN A 8 -0.58 -25.26 -18.85
CA ASN A 8 0.54 -24.56 -19.45
C ASN A 8 0.14 -23.11 -19.74
N GLN A 9 0.99 -22.15 -19.38
CA GLN A 9 0.72 -20.72 -19.57
C GLN A 9 1.36 -20.22 -20.88
N ASP A 10 0.89 -20.78 -21.99
CA ASP A 10 1.42 -20.58 -23.36
C ASP A 10 1.33 -19.14 -23.90
N TYR A 11 0.61 -18.29 -23.18
CA TYR A 11 0.41 -16.88 -23.51
C TYR A 11 1.47 -15.97 -22.89
N LEU A 12 2.22 -16.47 -21.91
CA LEU A 12 3.43 -15.79 -21.46
C LEU A 12 4.52 -16.04 -22.50
N PRO A 13 5.28 -15.02 -22.90
CA PRO A 13 6.28 -15.22 -23.93
C PRO A 13 7.44 -16.06 -23.38
N ASP A 14 7.68 -17.23 -24.00
CA ASP A 14 8.72 -18.18 -23.57
C ASP A 14 10.14 -17.61 -23.72
N ASN A 15 10.39 -16.82 -24.76
CA ASN A 15 11.71 -16.29 -25.12
C ASN A 15 11.89 -14.79 -24.84
N ASP A 16 10.81 -14.08 -24.47
CA ASP A 16 10.89 -12.67 -24.12
C ASP A 16 10.88 -12.51 -22.60
N ARG A 17 11.62 -11.52 -22.11
CA ARG A 17 11.73 -11.29 -20.67
C ARG A 17 10.41 -10.70 -20.15
N VAL A 18 9.67 -11.48 -19.37
CA VAL A 18 8.54 -10.99 -18.56
C VAL A 18 9.09 -10.11 -17.43
N LEU A 19 8.54 -8.90 -17.32
CA LEU A 19 9.02 -7.84 -16.44
C LEU A 19 8.12 -7.67 -15.22
N ASN A 20 6.83 -7.95 -15.37
CA ASN A 20 5.82 -7.86 -14.32
C ASN A 20 4.61 -8.69 -14.63
N VAL A 21 3.91 -9.15 -13.60
CA VAL A 21 2.60 -9.78 -13.69
C VAL A 21 1.74 -9.31 -12.52
N ASP A 22 0.55 -8.81 -12.81
CA ASP A 22 -0.46 -8.37 -11.86
C ASP A 22 -1.78 -9.11 -12.14
N PHE A 23 -2.52 -9.47 -11.08
CA PHE A 23 -3.80 -10.18 -11.21
C PHE A 23 -4.98 -9.28 -10.82
N PHE A 24 -6.13 -9.39 -11.46
CA PHE A 24 -7.32 -8.61 -11.09
C PHE A 24 -8.49 -9.58 -11.03
N ALA A 25 -8.83 -10.01 -9.82
CA ALA A 25 -9.81 -11.06 -9.60
C ALA A 25 -11.25 -10.52 -9.64
N TYR A 26 -12.08 -11.15 -10.47
CA TYR A 26 -13.53 -10.99 -10.59
C TYR A 26 -14.21 -12.26 -10.04
N PRO A 27 -15.56 -12.31 -9.93
CA PRO A 27 -16.24 -13.48 -9.38
C PRO A 27 -15.91 -14.81 -10.09
N ASP A 28 -15.88 -14.81 -11.42
CA ASP A 28 -15.74 -16.05 -12.22
C ASP A 28 -14.41 -16.16 -12.99
N PHE A 29 -13.61 -15.10 -13.01
CA PHE A 29 -12.37 -15.02 -13.77
C PHE A 29 -11.38 -14.06 -13.11
N ALA A 30 -10.13 -14.04 -13.58
CA ALA A 30 -9.20 -12.96 -13.29
C ALA A 30 -8.57 -12.42 -14.58
N TYR A 31 -8.24 -11.14 -14.60
CA TYR A 31 -7.29 -10.63 -15.59
C TYR A 31 -5.88 -10.80 -15.04
N MET A 32 -5.02 -11.41 -15.83
CA MET A 32 -3.58 -11.39 -15.63
C MET A 32 -3.00 -10.34 -16.57
N ILE A 33 -2.62 -9.19 -16.03
CA ILE A 33 -2.03 -8.08 -16.77
C ILE A 33 -0.52 -8.13 -16.56
N TYR A 34 0.23 -8.26 -17.64
CA TYR A 34 1.68 -8.43 -17.59
C TYR A 34 2.36 -7.55 -18.62
N GLN A 35 3.61 -7.24 -18.34
CA GLN A 35 4.46 -6.55 -19.29
C GLN A 35 5.69 -7.39 -19.60
N TYR A 36 6.06 -7.42 -20.88
CA TYR A 36 7.24 -8.12 -21.36
C TYR A 36 7.98 -7.26 -22.38
N ARG A 37 9.29 -7.51 -22.48
CA ARG A 37 10.15 -6.79 -23.42
C ARG A 37 10.49 -7.67 -24.60
N LYS A 38 10.09 -7.23 -25.79
CA LYS A 38 10.49 -7.82 -27.07
C LYS A 38 11.34 -6.82 -27.84
N LYS A 39 12.64 -7.11 -27.99
CA LYS A 39 13.65 -6.18 -28.54
C LYS A 39 13.65 -4.83 -27.77
N ASN A 40 13.27 -3.75 -28.45
CA ASN A 40 13.23 -2.38 -27.94
C ASN A 40 11.79 -1.91 -27.70
N ILE A 41 10.83 -2.82 -27.55
CA ILE A 41 9.43 -2.51 -27.27
C ILE A 41 9.01 -3.23 -26.00
N ILE A 42 8.40 -2.49 -25.07
CA ILE A 42 7.70 -3.05 -23.93
C ILE A 42 6.22 -3.11 -24.28
N HIS A 43 5.64 -4.31 -24.15
CA HIS A 43 4.23 -4.58 -24.36
C HIS A 43 3.54 -4.67 -22.99
N CYS A 44 2.35 -4.10 -22.86
CA CYS A 44 1.43 -4.32 -21.74
C CYS A 44 0.22 -5.09 -22.26
N VAL A 45 0.01 -6.30 -21.76
CA VAL A 45 -0.97 -7.24 -22.29
C VAL A 45 -1.80 -7.81 -21.15
N ALA A 46 -3.08 -8.05 -21.40
CA ALA A 46 -3.97 -8.77 -20.49
C ALA A 46 -4.36 -10.14 -21.06
N ALA A 47 -4.28 -11.17 -20.23
CA ALA A 47 -4.93 -12.45 -20.45
C ALA A 47 -6.10 -12.60 -19.47
N LYS A 48 -7.25 -13.04 -19.95
CA LYS A 48 -8.36 -13.46 -19.07
C LYS A 48 -8.14 -14.92 -18.70
N ILE A 49 -8.21 -15.27 -17.42
CA ILE A 49 -8.02 -16.64 -16.92
C ILE A 49 -9.19 -17.09 -16.05
N ASP A 50 -9.53 -18.37 -16.11
CA ASP A 50 -10.56 -19.00 -15.28
C ASP A 50 -10.04 -19.41 -13.88
N GLY A 51 -10.92 -19.94 -13.03
CA GLY A 51 -10.55 -20.45 -11.70
C GLY A 51 -9.61 -21.67 -11.70
N LYS A 52 -9.33 -22.28 -12.86
CA LYS A 52 -8.33 -23.35 -13.04
C LYS A 52 -7.02 -22.82 -13.63
N GLY A 53 -6.93 -21.51 -13.88
CA GLY A 53 -5.77 -20.85 -14.51
C GLY A 53 -5.68 -21.07 -16.01
N GLN A 54 -6.76 -21.49 -16.68
CA GLN A 54 -6.82 -21.61 -18.13
C GLN A 54 -7.18 -20.27 -18.78
N LYS A 55 -6.50 -19.93 -19.88
CA LYS A 55 -6.82 -18.74 -20.66
C LYS A 55 -8.21 -18.83 -21.27
N ILE A 56 -8.98 -17.76 -21.13
CA ILE A 56 -10.30 -17.57 -21.74
C ILE A 56 -10.17 -16.52 -22.84
N GLY A 57 -10.42 -16.92 -24.09
CA GLY A 57 -10.39 -15.99 -25.23
C GLY A 57 -8.97 -15.55 -25.64
N GLU A 58 -8.92 -14.45 -26.37
CA GLU A 58 -7.67 -13.87 -26.90
C GLU A 58 -6.98 -12.93 -25.92
N LEU A 59 -5.70 -12.68 -26.19
CA LEU A 59 -4.93 -11.66 -25.48
C LEU A 59 -5.39 -10.26 -25.87
N ILE A 60 -5.40 -9.36 -24.91
CA ILE A 60 -5.79 -7.96 -25.11
C ILE A 60 -4.54 -7.10 -24.98
N ASP A 61 -4.12 -6.50 -26.08
CA ASP A 61 -3.03 -5.51 -26.09
C ASP A 61 -3.52 -4.19 -25.49
N LEU A 62 -2.98 -3.83 -24.32
CA LEU A 62 -3.38 -2.60 -23.60
C LEU A 62 -2.58 -1.38 -24.07
N ASP A 63 -1.26 -1.54 -24.24
CA ASP A 63 -0.39 -0.48 -24.78
C ASP A 63 0.97 -1.04 -25.18
N THR A 64 1.70 -0.30 -26.01
CA THR A 64 3.10 -0.57 -26.34
C THR A 64 3.95 0.69 -26.23
N THR A 65 5.21 0.53 -25.85
CA THR A 65 6.16 1.64 -25.77
C THR A 65 7.52 1.24 -26.29
N GLN A 66 8.05 2.06 -27.19
CA GLN A 66 9.43 1.93 -27.64
C GLN A 66 10.40 2.49 -26.59
N VAL A 67 11.40 1.69 -26.22
CA VAL A 67 12.43 2.01 -25.23
C VAL A 67 13.82 1.95 -25.88
N GLY A 68 14.74 2.82 -25.45
CA GLY A 68 16.12 2.85 -25.94
C GLY A 68 16.97 1.71 -25.39
N ALA A 69 18.20 1.57 -25.93
CA ALA A 69 19.22 0.72 -25.33
C ALA A 69 19.54 1.25 -23.91
N GLY A 70 19.40 0.40 -22.88
CA GLY A 70 19.49 0.81 -21.47
C GLY A 70 18.25 1.51 -20.89
N GLY A 71 17.14 1.58 -21.64
CA GLY A 71 15.86 2.09 -21.12
C GLY A 71 15.28 1.22 -20.01
N ASP A 72 14.40 1.83 -19.21
CA ASP A 72 13.75 1.20 -18.06
C ASP A 72 13.16 -0.17 -18.42
N SER A 73 13.40 -1.15 -17.55
CA SER A 73 12.89 -2.50 -17.74
C SER A 73 11.42 -2.61 -17.36
N LYS A 74 10.83 -1.64 -16.65
CA LYS A 74 9.43 -1.65 -16.25
C LYS A 74 8.86 -0.25 -16.35
N ILE A 75 7.75 -0.08 -17.06
CA ILE A 75 7.22 1.26 -17.37
C ILE A 75 5.73 1.42 -17.07
N TYR A 76 4.98 0.31 -17.02
CA TYR A 76 3.55 0.33 -16.79
C TYR A 76 3.25 0.03 -15.32
N SER A 77 2.42 0.89 -14.76
CA SER A 77 1.74 0.70 -13.48
C SER A 77 0.25 0.50 -13.76
N VAL A 78 -0.40 -0.38 -13.00
CA VAL A 78 -1.80 -0.75 -13.22
C VAL A 78 -2.55 -0.66 -11.90
N LEU A 79 -3.68 0.04 -11.86
CA LEU A 79 -4.56 0.14 -10.68
C LEU A 79 -5.96 -0.35 -11.02
N SER A 80 -6.68 -0.85 -10.01
CA SER A 80 -8.12 -1.07 -10.08
C SER A 80 -8.84 -0.18 -9.08
N SER A 81 -10.06 0.23 -9.41
CA SER A 81 -10.97 0.87 -8.46
C SER A 81 -11.37 -0.12 -7.35
N GLU A 82 -11.90 0.39 -6.25
CA GLU A 82 -12.30 -0.43 -5.10
C GLU A 82 -13.40 -1.43 -5.45
N ASP A 83 -14.36 -0.99 -6.27
CA ASP A 83 -15.44 -1.83 -6.81
C ASP A 83 -15.03 -2.69 -8.02
N LYS A 84 -13.77 -2.56 -8.49
CA LYS A 84 -13.20 -3.22 -9.66
C LYS A 84 -13.90 -2.92 -11.00
N SER A 85 -14.73 -1.87 -11.05
CA SER A 85 -15.44 -1.43 -12.25
C SER A 85 -14.55 -0.64 -13.23
N LYS A 86 -13.37 -0.21 -12.79
CA LYS A 86 -12.38 0.53 -13.58
C LYS A 86 -10.98 -0.04 -13.36
N ILE A 87 -10.22 -0.05 -14.44
CA ILE A 87 -8.77 -0.32 -14.41
C ILE A 87 -8.07 0.84 -15.12
N ILE A 88 -6.96 1.31 -14.58
CA ILE A 88 -6.13 2.32 -15.23
C ILE A 88 -4.73 1.76 -15.42
N VAL A 89 -4.24 1.85 -16.66
CA VAL A 89 -2.84 1.59 -17.01
C VAL A 89 -2.18 2.95 -17.23
N PHE A 90 -1.08 3.20 -16.53
CA PHE A 90 -0.36 4.46 -16.70
C PHE A 90 1.15 4.27 -16.73
N LYS A 91 1.84 5.24 -17.33
CA LYS A 91 3.29 5.31 -17.42
C LYS A 91 3.76 6.74 -17.24
N ILE A 92 4.90 6.92 -16.59
CA ILE A 92 5.49 8.23 -16.29
C ILE A 92 6.87 8.30 -16.95
N ASN A 93 7.00 9.16 -17.95
CA ASN A 93 8.27 9.43 -18.61
C ASN A 93 8.96 10.62 -17.93
N ARG A 94 10.11 10.31 -17.33
CA ARG A 94 10.93 11.20 -16.49
C ARG A 94 12.18 11.72 -17.19
N LYS A 95 12.30 11.54 -18.52
CA LYS A 95 13.49 11.97 -19.28
C LYS A 95 13.78 13.46 -19.11
N ASN A 96 12.73 14.28 -19.03
CA ASN A 96 12.86 15.69 -18.66
C ASN A 96 12.54 15.84 -17.17
N LYS A 97 13.56 16.16 -16.37
CA LYS A 97 13.44 16.32 -14.91
C LYS A 97 12.50 17.43 -14.48
N LYS A 98 12.33 18.47 -15.31
CA LYS A 98 11.43 19.61 -15.02
C LYS A 98 9.99 19.38 -15.51
N LEU A 99 9.77 18.34 -16.32
CA LEU A 99 8.49 18.10 -16.97
C LEU A 99 8.25 16.62 -17.18
N PHE A 100 7.52 16.00 -16.25
CA PHE A 100 7.15 14.61 -16.38
C PHE A 100 5.99 14.46 -17.36
N MET A 101 6.09 13.49 -18.26
CA MET A 101 5.01 13.15 -19.17
C MET A 101 4.28 11.92 -18.67
N ILE A 102 3.03 12.10 -18.24
CA ILE A 102 2.17 11.06 -17.71
C ILE A 102 1.19 10.63 -18.80
N THR A 103 1.22 9.35 -19.18
CA THR A 103 0.22 8.77 -20.09
C THR A 103 -0.68 7.84 -19.29
N THR A 104 -1.99 8.01 -19.41
CA THR A 104 -3.01 7.21 -18.74
C THR A 104 -3.95 6.59 -19.76
N ILE A 105 -4.38 5.35 -19.49
CA ILE A 105 -5.35 4.60 -20.27
C ILE A 105 -6.37 4.07 -19.26
N LEU A 106 -7.53 4.71 -19.21
CA LEU A 106 -8.65 4.30 -18.37
C LEU A 106 -9.50 3.28 -19.13
N LEU A 107 -9.80 2.17 -18.47
CA LEU A 107 -10.50 1.00 -19.00
C LEU A 107 -11.73 0.68 -18.13
N ASP A 108 -12.74 0.06 -18.74
CA ASP A 108 -13.83 -0.57 -17.99
C ASP A 108 -13.44 -1.97 -17.46
N ASP A 109 -14.40 -2.65 -16.83
CA ASP A 109 -14.26 -4.01 -16.28
C ASP A 109 -14.10 -5.11 -17.35
N LYS A 110 -14.26 -4.75 -18.64
CA LYS A 110 -14.04 -5.62 -19.80
C LYS A 110 -12.76 -5.27 -20.56
N LEU A 111 -11.97 -4.33 -20.02
CA LEU A 111 -10.76 -3.76 -20.64
C LEU A 111 -11.02 -2.97 -21.93
N ASN A 112 -12.25 -2.48 -22.15
CA ASN A 112 -12.50 -1.52 -23.23
C ASN A 112 -11.95 -0.15 -22.84
N GLN A 113 -11.28 0.52 -23.78
CA GLN A 113 -10.72 1.84 -23.54
C GLN A 113 -11.82 2.89 -23.40
N LEU A 114 -11.92 3.49 -22.22
CA LEU A 114 -12.80 4.63 -21.94
C LEU A 114 -12.15 5.95 -22.32
N LYS A 115 -10.88 6.16 -21.94
CA LYS A 115 -10.14 7.40 -22.24
C LYS A 115 -8.63 7.14 -22.22
N LYS A 116 -7.92 7.72 -23.20
CA LYS A 116 -6.46 7.81 -23.20
C LYS A 116 -6.04 9.27 -23.16
N SER A 117 -5.20 9.62 -22.20
CA SER A 117 -4.72 11.00 -21.99
C SER A 117 -3.21 11.02 -21.87
N ARG A 118 -2.57 12.04 -22.44
CA ARG A 118 -1.14 12.31 -22.29
C ARG A 118 -0.97 13.73 -21.76
N LEU A 119 -0.51 13.84 -20.53
CA LEU A 119 -0.46 15.09 -19.78
C LEU A 119 0.98 15.37 -19.34
N SER A 120 1.30 16.65 -19.23
CA SER A 120 2.56 17.10 -18.63
C SER A 120 2.33 17.52 -17.18
N MET A 121 3.25 17.13 -16.31
CA MET A 121 3.32 17.58 -14.92
C MET A 121 4.60 18.41 -14.76
N PRO A 122 4.49 19.73 -14.54
CA PRO A 122 5.63 20.54 -14.16
C PRO A 122 6.23 20.04 -12.85
N MET A 123 7.54 19.86 -12.84
CA MET A 123 8.32 19.50 -11.67
C MET A 123 9.24 20.68 -11.32
N GLU A 124 9.51 20.88 -10.04
CA GLU A 124 10.48 21.89 -9.61
C GLU A 124 11.88 21.53 -10.08
N ASP A 125 12.73 22.54 -10.22
CA ASP A 125 14.09 22.45 -10.79
C ASP A 125 15.12 21.77 -9.84
N ARG A 126 14.62 20.95 -8.91
CA ARG A 126 15.39 20.22 -7.91
C ARG A 126 15.09 18.74 -8.08
N ASP A 127 16.11 17.90 -7.95
CA ASP A 127 16.00 16.43 -8.00
C ASP A 127 15.17 15.83 -6.83
N ASP A 128 14.44 16.67 -6.09
CA ASP A 128 13.75 16.37 -4.84
C ASP A 128 12.22 16.37 -5.00
N ASP A 129 11.71 16.52 -6.22
CA ASP A 129 10.27 16.59 -6.52
C ASP A 129 9.74 15.21 -6.95
N TYR A 130 8.71 14.73 -6.25
CA TYR A 130 8.26 13.35 -6.28
C TYR A 130 6.75 13.23 -6.51
N LEU A 131 6.29 12.14 -7.15
CA LEU A 131 4.87 11.75 -7.16
C LEU A 131 4.72 10.37 -6.52
N SER A 132 3.71 10.20 -5.67
CA SER A 132 3.46 8.92 -4.97
C SER A 132 1.97 8.68 -4.69
N GLU A 133 1.64 7.55 -4.09
CA GLU A 133 0.28 7.21 -3.62
C GLU A 133 -0.79 7.29 -4.71
N PHE A 134 -0.54 6.64 -5.85
CA PHE A 134 -1.52 6.57 -6.92
C PHE A 134 -2.72 5.69 -6.51
N GLN A 135 -3.90 6.28 -6.50
CA GLN A 135 -5.18 5.63 -6.21
C GLN A 135 -6.16 5.87 -7.34
N LEU A 136 -7.04 4.90 -7.61
CA LEU A 136 -8.13 5.00 -8.58
C LEU A 136 -9.46 4.94 -7.82
N ASP A 137 -10.29 5.97 -7.99
CA ASP A 137 -11.65 5.94 -7.43
C ASP A 137 -12.63 5.18 -8.34
N ASN A 138 -13.85 4.93 -7.85
CA ASN A 138 -14.86 4.19 -8.60
C ASN A 138 -15.44 4.97 -9.81
N ASP A 139 -15.26 6.29 -9.85
CA ASP A 139 -15.68 7.10 -11.00
C ASP A 139 -14.60 7.14 -12.11
N GLY A 140 -13.40 6.61 -11.83
CA GLY A 140 -12.26 6.53 -12.76
C GLY A 140 -11.27 7.69 -12.65
N ASP A 141 -11.35 8.48 -11.58
CA ASP A 141 -10.40 9.56 -11.30
C ASP A 141 -9.10 8.98 -10.74
N LEU A 142 -7.97 9.44 -11.25
CA LEU A 142 -6.64 9.09 -10.75
C LEU A 142 -6.19 10.15 -9.76
N ILE A 143 -5.88 9.72 -8.55
CA ILE A 143 -5.49 10.57 -7.43
C ILE A 143 -4.06 10.22 -7.01
N PHE A 144 -3.23 11.22 -6.73
CA PHE A 144 -1.87 11.01 -6.24
C PHE A 144 -1.34 12.24 -5.50
N SER A 145 -0.25 12.08 -4.76
CA SER A 145 0.46 13.20 -4.13
C SER A 145 1.64 13.63 -4.99
N LYS A 146 1.89 14.93 -5.04
CA LYS A 146 3.15 15.52 -5.49
C LYS A 146 3.82 16.16 -4.29
N PHE A 147 5.13 15.99 -4.08
CA PHE A 147 5.79 16.60 -2.92
C PHE A 147 7.29 16.74 -3.12
N ASN A 148 7.89 17.63 -2.33
CA ASN A 148 9.33 17.75 -2.22
C ASN A 148 9.85 17.34 -0.84
N ARG A 149 11.03 16.74 -0.83
CA ARG A 149 11.71 16.35 0.41
C ARG A 149 12.75 17.38 0.79
N VAL A 150 12.72 17.85 2.04
CA VAL A 150 13.75 18.78 2.58
C VAL A 150 14.96 18.04 3.14
N ASN A 151 14.76 16.77 3.46
CA ASN A 151 15.77 15.78 3.78
C ASN A 151 15.16 14.41 3.47
N ASN A 152 15.93 13.34 3.67
CA ASN A 152 15.43 11.99 3.37
C ASN A 152 14.10 11.69 4.08
N GLU A 153 13.90 12.11 5.32
CA GLU A 153 12.73 11.75 6.14
C GLU A 153 11.52 12.67 5.92
N ASN A 154 11.77 13.98 5.77
CA ASN A 154 10.75 15.00 5.91
C ASN A 154 10.33 15.57 4.55
N ILE A 155 9.03 15.55 4.30
CA ILE A 155 8.38 16.31 3.24
C ILE A 155 8.19 17.76 3.70
N GLY A 156 8.65 18.71 2.90
CA GLY A 156 8.56 20.14 3.19
C GLY A 156 7.35 20.80 2.55
N ASN A 157 7.12 20.52 1.27
CA ASN A 157 5.98 20.99 0.49
C ASN A 157 5.28 19.78 -0.13
N ALA A 158 3.97 19.85 -0.23
CA ALA A 158 3.17 18.82 -0.85
C ALA A 158 1.96 19.42 -1.55
N ALA A 159 1.48 18.72 -2.56
CA ALA A 159 0.28 19.03 -3.29
C ALA A 159 -0.53 17.75 -3.52
N PHE A 160 -1.83 17.91 -3.37
CA PHE A 160 -2.83 16.95 -3.77
C PHE A 160 -3.12 17.08 -5.27
N VAL A 161 -3.11 15.98 -6.00
CA VAL A 161 -3.32 15.97 -7.45
C VAL A 161 -4.45 15.02 -7.84
N VAL A 162 -5.34 15.50 -8.71
CA VAL A 162 -6.41 14.70 -9.32
C VAL A 162 -6.38 14.85 -10.83
N LYS A 163 -6.40 13.73 -11.54
CA LYS A 163 -6.76 13.64 -12.95
C LYS A 163 -8.16 13.06 -13.03
N TYR A 164 -9.15 13.92 -13.31
CA TYR A 164 -10.53 13.46 -13.49
C TYR A 164 -10.65 12.54 -14.70
N ALA A 165 -11.52 11.53 -14.62
CA ALA A 165 -11.65 10.44 -15.59
C ALA A 165 -11.71 10.93 -17.05
N GLN A 166 -12.51 11.97 -17.30
CA GLN A 166 -12.72 12.55 -18.63
C GLN A 166 -11.89 13.82 -18.92
N ALA A 167 -11.21 14.37 -17.91
CA ALA A 167 -10.39 15.57 -18.08
C ALA A 167 -9.04 15.23 -18.71
N ASP A 168 -8.56 16.16 -19.55
CA ASP A 168 -7.21 16.19 -20.08
C ASP A 168 -6.37 17.28 -19.39
N SER A 169 -6.52 17.39 -18.08
CA SER A 169 -5.75 18.30 -17.21
C SER A 169 -5.60 17.72 -15.82
N PHE A 170 -4.65 18.25 -15.06
CA PHE A 170 -4.50 17.98 -13.64
C PHE A 170 -5.12 19.10 -12.82
N MET A 171 -5.90 18.74 -11.82
CA MET A 171 -6.23 19.62 -10.70
C MET A 171 -5.14 19.43 -9.64
N VAL A 172 -4.50 20.53 -9.26
CA VAL A 172 -3.41 20.55 -8.26
C VAL A 172 -3.83 21.49 -7.14
N LYS A 173 -3.72 21.02 -5.90
CA LYS A 173 -3.99 21.80 -4.68
C LYS A 173 -2.82 21.67 -3.73
N GLU A 174 -2.14 22.78 -3.47
CA GLU A 174 -1.06 22.82 -2.49
C GLU A 174 -1.63 22.58 -1.08
N LEU A 175 -0.90 21.77 -0.31
CA LEU A 175 -1.18 21.48 1.09
C LEU A 175 -0.49 22.54 1.96
N LYS A 176 -1.20 23.05 2.96
CA LYS A 176 -0.69 24.06 3.90
C LYS A 176 0.21 23.43 4.94
N VAL A 177 1.45 23.16 4.56
CA VAL A 177 2.45 22.47 5.38
C VAL A 177 3.57 23.38 5.89
N GLU A 178 3.52 24.69 5.65
CA GLU A 178 4.61 25.65 5.93
C GLU A 178 5.18 25.64 7.36
N LYS A 179 4.37 25.23 8.35
CA LYS A 179 4.72 25.28 9.79
C LYS A 179 5.21 23.96 10.36
N PHE A 180 5.18 22.89 9.57
CA PHE A 180 5.54 21.55 10.02
C PHE A 180 6.12 20.75 8.86
N PHE A 181 6.58 19.54 9.14
CA PHE A 181 7.05 18.61 8.14
C PHE A 181 6.13 17.41 8.11
N LEU A 182 5.92 16.84 6.94
CA LEU A 182 5.19 15.60 6.78
C LEU A 182 6.14 14.42 6.67
N ASP A 183 5.61 13.24 6.99
CA ASP A 183 6.17 11.95 6.64
C ASP A 183 5.70 11.53 5.23
N GLU A 184 5.70 10.24 4.91
CA GLU A 184 4.87 9.64 3.87
C GLU A 184 3.41 10.11 3.96
N ILE A 185 2.90 10.60 2.83
CA ILE A 185 1.49 10.89 2.64
C ILE A 185 0.81 9.57 2.28
N ARG A 186 -0.40 9.33 2.79
CA ARG A 186 -1.28 8.23 2.39
C ARG A 186 -2.58 8.80 1.86
N ILE A 187 -3.08 8.19 0.78
CA ILE A 187 -4.33 8.61 0.14
C ILE A 187 -5.34 7.46 0.17
N LYS A 188 -6.58 7.74 0.58
CA LYS A 188 -7.70 6.81 0.53
C LYS A 188 -8.92 7.50 -0.11
N PRO A 189 -9.37 7.05 -1.29
CA PRO A 189 -10.67 7.47 -1.82
C PRO A 189 -11.80 6.96 -0.92
N ASP A 190 -12.68 7.87 -0.49
CA ASP A 190 -13.96 7.56 0.14
C ASP A 190 -15.05 7.59 -0.93
N ASN A 191 -15.19 6.45 -1.61
CA ASN A 191 -16.12 6.30 -2.74
C ASN A 191 -17.58 6.51 -2.34
N TYR A 192 -17.96 6.20 -1.10
CA TYR A 192 -19.34 6.34 -0.62
C TYR A 192 -19.70 7.80 -0.38
N ASN A 193 -18.83 8.55 0.31
CA ASN A 193 -19.07 9.95 0.61
C ASN A 193 -18.60 10.92 -0.49
N LYS A 194 -17.98 10.40 -1.56
CA LYS A 194 -17.39 11.19 -2.67
C LYS A 194 -16.34 12.19 -2.19
N ARG A 195 -15.40 11.70 -1.37
CA ARG A 195 -14.29 12.49 -0.84
C ARG A 195 -12.95 11.80 -1.06
N TYR A 196 -11.87 12.57 -1.00
CA TYR A 196 -10.52 12.04 -0.97
C TYR A 196 -9.91 12.35 0.39
N PHE A 197 -9.50 11.30 1.11
CA PHE A 197 -8.86 11.40 2.41
C PHE A 197 -7.35 11.30 2.26
N LEU A 198 -6.64 12.30 2.76
CA LEU A 198 -5.19 12.35 2.81
C LEU A 198 -4.75 12.45 4.26
N THR A 199 -3.74 11.66 4.62
CA THR A 199 -3.14 11.73 5.94
C THR A 199 -1.64 11.48 5.91
N SER A 200 -0.94 12.02 6.88
CA SER A 200 0.49 11.77 7.11
C SER A 200 0.79 11.99 8.58
N PHE A 201 1.85 11.38 9.09
CA PHE A 201 2.43 11.84 10.35
C PHE A 201 3.06 13.22 10.15
N TYR A 202 2.98 14.09 11.16
CA TYR A 202 3.63 15.40 11.10
C TYR A 202 4.64 15.63 12.24
N PHE A 203 5.60 16.51 11.96
CA PHE A 203 6.70 16.90 12.84
C PHE A 203 6.77 18.42 12.94
N LYS A 204 6.99 18.98 14.14
CA LYS A 204 7.17 20.43 14.32
C LYS A 204 8.53 20.96 13.86
N GLN A 205 9.54 20.08 13.80
CA GLN A 205 10.90 20.42 13.42
C GLN A 205 11.49 19.34 12.52
N LYS A 206 12.49 19.70 11.71
CA LYS A 206 13.24 18.75 10.88
C LYS A 206 13.87 17.70 11.80
N ARG A 207 13.75 16.41 11.43
CA ARG A 207 14.20 15.26 12.24
C ARG A 207 13.63 15.24 13.66
N GLY A 208 12.44 15.80 13.86
CA GLY A 208 11.74 15.82 15.14
C GLY A 208 11.07 14.49 15.48
N ASN A 209 10.45 14.43 16.66
CA ASN A 209 9.55 13.32 17.00
C ASN A 209 8.20 13.51 16.31
N THR A 210 7.53 12.40 16.03
CA THR A 210 6.16 12.42 15.50
C THR A 210 5.23 13.08 16.52
N GLU A 211 4.54 14.14 16.12
CA GLU A 211 3.64 14.93 16.98
C GLU A 211 2.19 14.42 16.92
N GLY A 212 1.76 13.97 15.74
CA GLY A 212 0.38 13.56 15.49
C GLY A 212 0.13 13.26 14.02
N TYR A 213 -1.14 13.32 13.61
CA TYR A 213 -1.53 13.24 12.20
C TYR A 213 -1.84 14.61 11.61
N TYR A 214 -1.52 14.77 10.33
CA TYR A 214 -2.08 15.78 9.45
C TYR A 214 -3.23 15.16 8.66
N PHE A 215 -4.31 15.91 8.47
CA PHE A 215 -5.48 15.52 7.68
C PHE A 215 -5.77 16.54 6.60
N TYR A 216 -6.07 16.04 5.40
CA TYR A 216 -6.64 16.83 4.33
C TYR A 216 -7.79 16.04 3.70
N ILE A 217 -9.01 16.57 3.78
CA ILE A 217 -10.21 15.95 3.20
C ILE A 217 -10.74 16.84 2.10
N TRP A 218 -10.69 16.34 0.86
CA TRP A 218 -11.23 17.01 -0.31
C TRP A 218 -12.61 16.47 -0.65
N ASP A 219 -13.60 17.36 -0.75
CA ASP A 219 -14.94 16.99 -1.21
C ASP A 219 -15.06 17.18 -2.72
N LYS A 220 -15.44 16.10 -3.41
CA LYS A 220 -15.49 16.06 -4.88
C LYS A 220 -16.66 16.86 -5.45
N GLN A 221 -17.76 16.97 -4.70
CA GLN A 221 -18.99 17.61 -5.17
C GLN A 221 -18.87 19.13 -5.11
N THR A 222 -18.39 19.64 -3.98
CA THR A 222 -18.17 21.07 -3.74
C THR A 222 -16.84 21.58 -4.31
N GLN A 223 -15.91 20.66 -4.63
CA GLN A 223 -14.56 20.96 -5.10
C GLN A 223 -13.79 21.88 -4.14
N GLN A 224 -13.88 21.57 -2.85
CA GLN A 224 -13.23 22.32 -1.77
C GLN A 224 -12.68 21.36 -0.71
N ALA A 225 -11.66 21.85 0.02
CA ALA A 225 -11.18 21.16 1.20
C ALA A 225 -12.19 21.36 2.34
N VAL A 226 -12.70 20.26 2.90
CA VAL A 226 -13.60 20.26 4.06
C VAL A 226 -12.80 20.37 5.35
N ILE A 227 -11.65 19.69 5.39
CA ILE A 227 -10.72 19.70 6.53
C ILE A 227 -9.31 19.84 5.98
N GLU A 228 -8.53 20.68 6.64
CA GLU A 228 -7.09 20.77 6.52
C GLU A 228 -6.54 21.17 7.89
N ASP A 229 -6.18 20.18 8.71
CA ASP A 229 -5.79 20.40 10.11
C ASP A 229 -4.84 19.31 10.61
N THR A 230 -4.29 19.51 11.81
CA THR A 230 -3.43 18.56 12.52
C THR A 230 -4.06 18.13 13.83
N VAL A 231 -3.86 16.86 14.20
CA VAL A 231 -4.31 16.31 15.48
C VAL A 231 -3.12 15.75 16.25
N THR A 232 -2.79 16.37 17.38
CA THR A 232 -1.70 15.95 18.26
C THR A 232 -2.07 14.70 19.07
N PHE A 233 -1.12 13.78 19.23
CA PHE A 233 -1.28 12.63 20.12
C PHE A 233 -1.20 13.02 21.59
N SER A 234 -2.20 12.58 22.37
CA SER A 234 -2.22 12.76 23.81
C SER A 234 -1.08 11.99 24.50
N GLU A 235 -0.63 12.48 25.65
CA GLU A 235 0.42 11.81 26.42
C GLU A 235 0.01 10.40 26.85
N GLN A 236 -1.26 10.18 27.22
CA GLN A 236 -1.78 8.86 27.56
C GLN A 236 -1.58 7.87 26.40
N LEU A 237 -2.07 8.21 25.22
CA LEU A 237 -1.88 7.40 24.01
C LEU A 237 -0.40 7.11 23.73
N ARG A 238 0.49 8.10 23.92
CA ARG A 238 1.95 7.89 23.78
C ARG A 238 2.48 6.88 24.79
N ARG A 239 2.01 6.90 26.04
CA ARG A 239 2.43 5.95 27.08
C ARG A 239 1.99 4.53 26.76
N GLU A 240 0.80 4.36 26.19
CA GLU A 240 0.24 3.07 25.77
C GLU A 240 0.95 2.55 24.51
N ALA A 241 1.22 3.42 23.53
CA ALA A 241 1.82 3.05 22.24
C ALA A 241 3.34 2.79 22.28
N ARG A 242 4.08 3.43 23.20
CA ARG A 242 5.56 3.52 23.13
C ARG A 242 6.32 2.21 23.01
N GLY A 243 5.78 1.09 23.49
CA GLY A 243 6.53 -0.16 23.62
C GLY A 243 7.80 0.06 24.43
N ASN A 244 8.97 -0.20 23.83
CA ASN A 244 10.28 0.02 24.44
C ASN A 244 10.84 1.45 24.27
N SER A 245 10.15 2.31 23.51
CA SER A 245 10.57 3.70 23.27
C SER A 245 10.26 4.65 24.44
N SER A 246 10.87 5.83 24.39
CA SER A 246 10.47 6.95 25.28
C SER A 246 9.08 7.48 24.90
N VAL A 247 8.37 8.10 25.85
CA VAL A 247 7.04 8.69 25.59
C VAL A 247 7.07 9.74 24.46
N LYS A 248 8.16 10.51 24.36
CA LYS A 248 8.32 11.51 23.29
C LYS A 248 8.51 10.85 21.91
N ALA A 249 9.28 9.76 21.86
CA ALA A 249 9.58 9.03 20.63
C ALA A 249 8.57 7.91 20.31
N ALA A 250 7.45 7.82 21.04
CA ALA A 250 6.52 6.68 20.98
C ALA A 250 6.04 6.33 19.57
N PHE A 251 5.88 7.33 18.70
CA PHE A 251 5.38 7.17 17.33
C PHE A 251 6.47 7.25 16.25
N ASN A 252 7.74 7.39 16.63
CA ASN A 252 8.80 7.61 15.65
C ASN A 252 8.97 6.41 14.72
N GLU A 253 8.79 5.19 15.19
CA GLU A 253 8.89 3.98 14.36
C GLU A 253 7.52 3.50 13.82
N TYR A 254 6.47 4.32 13.95
CA TYR A 254 5.13 3.96 13.47
C TYR A 254 4.92 4.32 11.99
N PHE A 255 4.24 3.43 11.27
CA PHE A 255 3.80 3.65 9.89
C PHE A 255 2.28 3.55 9.81
N ILE A 256 1.66 4.39 8.99
CA ILE A 256 0.22 4.31 8.68
C ILE A 256 0.03 3.10 7.76
N ARG A 257 -0.69 2.09 8.23
CA ARG A 257 -0.86 0.80 7.53
C ARG A 257 -2.23 0.68 6.87
N GLN A 258 -3.27 1.11 7.56
CA GLN A 258 -4.66 0.95 7.11
C GLN A 258 -5.46 2.21 7.38
N ILE A 259 -6.31 2.54 6.42
CA ILE A 259 -7.29 3.62 6.51
C ILE A 259 -8.65 3.03 6.12
N LEU A 260 -9.58 3.04 7.08
CA LEU A 260 -10.95 2.56 6.89
C LEU A 260 -11.88 3.76 6.90
N THR A 261 -12.65 3.96 5.83
CA THR A 261 -13.67 5.02 5.74
C THR A 261 -15.02 4.48 6.20
N ARG A 262 -15.80 5.34 6.87
CA ARG A 262 -17.14 4.99 7.38
C ARG A 262 -18.22 5.69 6.56
N LYS A 263 -19.41 5.08 6.50
CA LYS A 263 -20.56 5.64 5.77
C LYS A 263 -21.07 6.98 6.32
N ASP A 264 -20.81 7.28 7.58
CA ASP A 264 -21.14 8.58 8.20
C ASP A 264 -20.11 9.68 7.90
N GLY A 265 -19.06 9.35 7.15
CA GLY A 265 -17.95 10.24 6.80
C GLY A 265 -16.81 10.25 7.82
N GLY A 266 -16.91 9.52 8.92
CA GLY A 266 -15.79 9.27 9.82
C GLY A 266 -14.77 8.31 9.23
N PHE A 267 -13.64 8.14 9.90
CA PHE A 267 -12.56 7.28 9.44
C PHE A 267 -11.74 6.72 10.60
N VAL A 268 -11.16 5.54 10.38
CA VAL A 268 -10.29 4.84 11.33
C VAL A 268 -8.91 4.69 10.70
N ILE A 269 -7.88 5.05 11.45
CA ILE A 269 -6.48 4.90 11.05
C ILE A 269 -5.83 3.87 11.97
N ALA A 270 -5.25 2.83 11.38
CA ALA A 270 -4.42 1.88 12.09
C ALA A 270 -2.95 2.03 11.66
N SER A 271 -2.10 2.28 12.63
CA SER A 271 -0.67 2.49 12.46
C SER A 271 0.11 1.47 13.29
N GLU A 272 1.26 1.05 12.80
CA GLU A 272 2.04 -0.02 13.42
C GLU A 272 3.50 0.39 13.58
N ALA A 273 4.05 0.08 14.76
CA ALA A 273 5.48 0.17 15.01
C ALA A 273 6.24 -0.89 14.21
N TYR A 274 7.15 -0.45 13.34
CA TYR A 274 7.90 -1.34 12.45
C TYR A 274 9.33 -0.84 12.27
N TYR A 275 10.32 -1.66 12.60
CA TYR A 275 11.73 -1.28 12.58
C TYR A 275 12.61 -2.53 12.58
N ASN A 276 13.90 -2.39 12.32
CA ASN A 276 14.85 -3.48 12.42
C ASN A 276 16.03 -3.14 13.34
N THR A 277 16.60 -4.17 13.94
CA THR A 277 17.75 -4.08 14.83
C THR A 277 18.88 -4.96 14.30
N PRO A 278 20.07 -4.42 13.96
CA PRO A 278 21.21 -5.24 13.56
C PRO A 278 21.75 -6.02 14.73
N ARG A 279 22.22 -7.24 14.44
CA ARG A 279 22.96 -8.08 15.37
C ARG A 279 24.45 -8.04 14.99
N GLY A 280 25.13 -6.94 15.34
CA GLY A 280 26.56 -6.71 15.04
C GLY A 280 26.98 -5.23 15.17
N ASN A 281 28.28 -4.95 14.95
CA ASN A 281 28.85 -3.59 14.99
C ASN A 281 28.65 -2.84 13.65
N SER A 282 27.41 -2.83 13.16
CA SER A 282 27.03 -2.21 11.87
C SER A 282 25.66 -1.53 11.97
N ASN A 283 25.45 -0.51 11.13
CA ASN A 283 24.37 0.48 11.17
C ASN A 283 22.97 -0.09 11.47
N MET A 284 22.29 0.53 12.45
CA MET A 284 20.90 0.25 12.84
C MET A 284 19.92 0.38 11.68
N TRP A 285 19.09 -0.63 11.40
CA TRP A 285 18.07 -0.58 10.33
C TRP A 285 16.71 -0.11 10.87
N ASN A 286 16.58 1.14 11.28
CA ASN A 286 15.31 1.74 11.75
C ASN A 286 14.58 2.51 10.62
N ARG A 287 13.43 3.15 10.90
CA ARG A 287 12.75 4.06 9.95
C ARG A 287 13.69 5.09 9.30
N TRP A 288 14.76 5.46 10.01
CA TRP A 288 15.76 6.41 9.53
C TRP A 288 16.72 5.80 8.48
N ASN A 289 16.88 4.47 8.46
CA ASN A 289 17.67 3.72 7.47
C ASN A 289 16.80 3.10 6.36
N TYR A 290 15.48 3.10 6.53
CA TYR A 290 14.48 2.75 5.51
C TYR A 290 14.68 3.48 4.18
N MET A 291 15.35 4.65 4.17
CA MET A 291 15.58 5.46 2.96
C MET A 291 17.05 5.47 2.50
N TYR A 292 17.92 4.67 3.13
CA TYR A 292 19.32 4.48 2.76
C TYR A 292 19.61 3.11 2.12
N SER A 293 18.60 2.28 1.84
CA SER A 293 18.83 1.02 1.11
C SER A 293 19.51 1.32 -0.24
N PRO A 294 20.68 0.71 -0.55
CA PRO A 294 21.34 0.85 -1.85
C PRO A 294 20.50 0.35 -3.04
N GLY A 295 19.31 -0.22 -2.77
CA GLY A 295 18.27 -0.53 -3.74
C GLY A 295 17.40 0.65 -4.18
N PHE A 296 17.49 1.83 -3.55
CA PHE A 296 16.80 3.05 -3.98
C PHE A 296 17.50 3.69 -5.18
N ARG A 297 17.37 3.05 -6.35
CA ARG A 297 17.61 3.77 -7.60
C ARG A 297 16.41 4.68 -7.85
N SER A 298 16.67 5.90 -8.34
CA SER A 298 15.68 6.83 -8.90
C SER A 298 14.72 6.19 -9.93
N TYR A 299 15.00 4.95 -10.38
CA TYR A 299 14.20 4.15 -11.30
C TYR A 299 12.88 3.61 -10.71
N ASP A 300 12.86 3.07 -9.48
CA ASP A 300 11.72 2.31 -8.94
C ASP A 300 10.61 3.16 -8.30
N TYR A 301 10.84 4.46 -8.17
CA TYR A 301 10.02 5.38 -7.36
C TYR A 301 8.53 5.49 -7.77
N TYR A 302 8.18 5.20 -9.02
CA TYR A 302 6.83 5.41 -9.57
C TYR A 302 6.14 4.10 -10.00
N TYR A 303 6.72 2.97 -9.60
CA TYR A 303 6.11 1.69 -9.86
C TYR A 303 5.02 1.41 -8.83
N TYR A 304 3.80 1.25 -9.30
CA TYR A 304 2.66 0.92 -8.47
C TYR A 304 1.98 -0.32 -9.03
N SER A 305 1.89 -1.36 -8.20
CA SER A 305 1.06 -2.52 -8.44
C SER A 305 0.20 -2.78 -7.20
N PRO A 306 -1.06 -3.23 -7.38
CA PRO A 306 -1.94 -3.57 -6.27
C PRO A 306 -1.43 -4.75 -5.43
N TYR A 307 -0.43 -5.50 -5.91
CA TYR A 307 0.26 -6.57 -5.17
C TYR A 307 1.61 -6.13 -4.61
N TYR A 308 2.22 -5.14 -5.24
CA TYR A 308 3.53 -4.59 -4.87
C TYR A 308 3.43 -3.19 -4.22
N ASN A 309 2.29 -2.82 -3.64
CA ASN A 309 2.24 -1.68 -2.71
C ASN A 309 3.11 -1.94 -1.46
N ASN A 310 3.70 -3.13 -1.36
CA ASN A 310 4.76 -3.47 -0.41
C ASN A 310 6.19 -3.52 -1.00
N SER A 311 6.44 -3.08 -2.24
CA SER A 311 7.83 -2.92 -2.74
C SER A 311 8.64 -1.89 -1.94
N PHE A 312 7.99 -1.08 -1.12
CA PHE A 312 8.64 -0.22 -0.13
C PHE A 312 9.29 -0.99 1.04
N TRP A 313 9.05 -2.30 1.17
CA TRP A 313 9.40 -3.10 2.36
C TRP A 313 10.38 -4.25 2.06
N GLY A 314 10.67 -4.53 0.79
CA GLY A 314 11.57 -5.62 0.40
C GLY A 314 12.98 -5.14 0.08
N ASN A 315 13.98 -5.57 0.86
CA ASN A 315 15.37 -5.54 0.41
C ASN A 315 15.55 -6.63 -0.66
N ARG A 316 15.49 -6.26 -1.94
CA ARG A 316 15.71 -7.20 -3.06
C ARG A 316 17.19 -7.52 -3.29
N TYR A 317 18.09 -6.85 -2.59
CA TYR A 317 19.52 -7.16 -2.62
C TYR A 317 19.87 -7.98 -1.38
N TYR A 318 20.51 -9.12 -1.63
CA TYR A 318 21.20 -9.97 -0.66
C TYR A 318 22.18 -9.14 0.18
N ASP A 319 21.70 -8.47 1.22
CA ASP A 319 22.56 -8.00 2.29
C ASP A 319 22.77 -9.20 3.21
N TYR A 320 23.98 -9.74 3.18
CA TYR A 320 24.54 -10.71 4.13
C TYR A 320 24.66 -10.09 5.54
N GLN A 321 23.65 -9.35 6.00
CA GLN A 321 23.65 -8.68 7.29
C GLN A 321 22.65 -9.36 8.21
N ASN A 322 23.12 -9.69 9.42
CA ASN A 322 22.31 -10.29 10.47
C ASN A 322 21.40 -9.20 11.05
N VAL A 323 20.25 -8.96 10.42
CA VAL A 323 19.28 -7.92 10.79
C VAL A 323 18.01 -8.59 11.30
N ARG A 324 17.55 -8.15 12.47
CA ARG A 324 16.27 -8.57 13.05
C ARG A 324 15.19 -7.60 12.62
N TYR A 325 14.21 -8.05 11.87
CA TYR A 325 12.98 -7.32 11.56
C TYR A 325 12.04 -7.37 12.77
N GLN A 326 11.33 -6.28 13.05
CA GLN A 326 10.42 -6.18 14.19
C GLN A 326 9.12 -5.46 13.79
N ALA A 327 8.00 -6.00 14.25
CA ALA A 327 6.68 -5.43 14.10
C ALA A 327 5.96 -5.49 15.46
N ASP A 328 5.86 -4.35 16.12
CA ASP A 328 5.34 -4.26 17.48
C ASP A 328 3.91 -3.69 17.47
N ASN A 329 3.56 -2.92 18.50
CA ASN A 329 2.23 -2.40 18.77
C ASN A 329 1.50 -1.81 17.55
N ILE A 330 0.19 -2.08 17.47
CA ILE A 330 -0.74 -1.45 16.53
C ILE A 330 -1.55 -0.41 17.29
N THR A 331 -1.52 0.84 16.84
CA THR A 331 -2.33 1.93 17.38
C THR A 331 -3.48 2.22 16.42
N ILE A 332 -4.70 2.18 16.93
CA ILE A 332 -5.93 2.37 16.18
C ILE A 332 -6.63 3.62 16.72
N GLN A 333 -6.98 4.55 15.85
CA GLN A 333 -7.67 5.79 16.24
C GLN A 333 -8.86 6.03 15.31
N SER A 334 -10.02 6.33 15.91
CA SER A 334 -11.24 6.71 15.18
C SER A 334 -11.46 8.20 15.25
N TYR A 335 -11.93 8.74 14.13
CA TYR A 335 -12.23 10.15 13.95
C TYR A 335 -13.62 10.29 13.33
N ASP A 336 -14.33 11.34 13.74
CA ASP A 336 -15.58 11.71 13.12
C ASP A 336 -15.36 12.37 11.74
N LYS A 337 -16.46 12.74 11.07
CA LYS A 337 -16.43 13.43 9.77
C LYS A 337 -15.75 14.80 9.78
N HIS A 338 -15.47 15.37 10.95
CA HIS A 338 -14.82 16.65 11.16
C HIS A 338 -13.33 16.50 11.57
N GLY A 339 -12.82 15.27 11.64
CA GLY A 339 -11.44 15.00 12.05
C GLY A 339 -11.23 15.05 13.57
N LYS A 340 -12.30 15.09 14.36
CA LYS A 340 -12.21 15.04 15.82
C LYS A 340 -12.07 13.60 16.28
N ARG A 341 -11.09 13.33 17.14
CA ARG A 341 -10.86 11.98 17.69
C ARG A 341 -12.03 11.55 18.57
N GLU A 342 -12.58 10.38 18.29
CA GLU A 342 -13.66 9.75 19.07
C GLU A 342 -13.07 8.84 20.14
N TRP A 343 -12.18 7.92 19.75
CA TRP A 343 -11.51 6.98 20.65
C TRP A 343 -10.15 6.54 20.09
N SER A 344 -9.34 5.91 20.95
CA SER A 344 -8.06 5.33 20.59
C SER A 344 -7.85 4.02 21.34
N SER A 345 -7.38 2.99 20.62
CA SER A 345 -7.10 1.66 21.17
C SER A 345 -5.72 1.19 20.70
N VAL A 346 -5.00 0.45 21.55
CA VAL A 346 -3.68 -0.10 21.23
C VAL A 346 -3.72 -1.61 21.36
N ILE A 347 -3.34 -2.33 20.30
CA ILE A 347 -3.08 -3.76 20.33
C ILE A 347 -1.59 -3.93 20.62
N THR A 348 -1.27 -4.43 21.81
CA THR A 348 0.10 -4.81 22.15
C THR A 348 0.46 -6.13 21.48
N LYS A 349 1.52 -6.10 20.68
CA LYS A 349 2.10 -7.30 20.07
C LYS A 349 3.62 -7.12 19.97
N GLU A 350 4.32 -8.23 19.91
CA GLU A 350 5.77 -8.29 19.72
C GLU A 350 6.05 -9.39 18.70
N GLN A 351 6.45 -8.98 17.50
CA GLN A 351 6.85 -9.90 16.44
C GLN A 351 8.26 -9.55 15.99
N PHE A 352 9.08 -10.57 15.81
CA PHE A 352 10.40 -10.39 15.21
C PHE A 352 10.79 -11.61 14.40
N ASP A 353 11.66 -11.39 13.41
CA ASP A 353 12.25 -12.45 12.60
C ASP A 353 13.66 -12.02 12.18
N ASP A 354 14.61 -12.96 12.18
CA ASP A 354 16.03 -12.71 11.90
C ASP A 354 16.40 -12.93 10.42
N GLN A 355 15.45 -13.40 9.59
CA GLN A 355 15.69 -13.80 8.20
C GLN A 355 14.81 -13.04 7.21
N THR A 356 13.52 -12.87 7.49
CA THR A 356 12.55 -12.25 6.58
C THR A 356 11.46 -11.52 7.34
N ASP A 357 10.92 -10.46 6.74
CA ASP A 357 9.74 -9.79 7.28
C ASP A 357 8.40 -10.39 6.80
N ASP A 358 8.43 -11.49 6.04
CA ASP A 358 7.24 -12.09 5.41
C ASP A 358 6.18 -12.59 6.39
N LEU A 359 6.62 -13.00 7.58
CA LEU A 359 5.77 -13.51 8.65
C LEU A 359 5.28 -12.42 9.62
N LEU A 360 5.78 -11.19 9.46
CA LEU A 360 5.54 -10.08 10.36
C LEU A 360 4.34 -9.23 9.89
N SER A 361 3.99 -8.26 10.73
CA SER A 361 2.86 -7.36 10.54
C SER A 361 1.50 -8.09 10.64
N TYR A 362 0.45 -7.41 10.22
CA TYR A 362 -0.92 -7.82 10.38
C TYR A 362 -1.72 -7.61 9.11
N GLN A 363 -2.91 -8.20 9.08
CA GLN A 363 -3.93 -7.88 8.10
C GLN A 363 -5.28 -7.66 8.77
N VAL A 364 -6.09 -6.83 8.14
CA VAL A 364 -7.43 -6.48 8.60
C VAL A 364 -8.49 -7.21 7.80
N MET A 365 -9.52 -7.70 8.48
CA MET A 365 -10.73 -8.25 7.87
C MET A 365 -11.97 -7.55 8.41
N ASN A 366 -12.76 -6.95 7.52
CA ASN A 366 -14.00 -6.29 7.91
C ASN A 366 -15.19 -7.24 7.72
N THR A 367 -15.81 -7.67 8.82
CA THR A 367 -16.99 -8.57 8.81
C THR A 367 -18.32 -7.83 8.95
N GLY A 368 -18.30 -6.48 8.88
CA GLY A 368 -19.46 -5.60 8.90
C GLY A 368 -19.86 -5.12 10.30
N GLY A 369 -19.82 -6.00 11.31
CA GLY A 369 -20.08 -5.66 12.71
C GLY A 369 -18.83 -5.36 13.53
N GLN A 370 -17.69 -5.90 13.12
CA GLN A 370 -16.40 -5.73 13.76
C GLN A 370 -15.28 -5.82 12.73
N VAL A 371 -14.12 -5.29 13.12
CA VAL A 371 -12.91 -5.31 12.31
C VAL A 371 -11.92 -6.25 13.02
N HIS A 372 -11.52 -7.31 12.34
CA HIS A 372 -10.57 -8.29 12.85
C HIS A 372 -9.16 -7.90 12.47
N PHE A 373 -8.24 -7.92 13.43
CA PHE A 373 -6.81 -7.73 13.27
C PHE A 373 -6.11 -9.07 13.43
N LEU A 374 -5.55 -9.56 12.34
CA LEU A 374 -4.95 -10.89 12.22
C LEU A 374 -3.43 -10.78 12.13
N PHE A 375 -2.71 -11.39 13.05
CA PHE A 375 -1.25 -11.41 13.06
C PHE A 375 -0.70 -12.64 13.77
N ASN A 376 0.52 -13.04 13.45
CA ASN A 376 1.18 -14.14 14.15
C ASN A 376 1.63 -13.70 15.54
N ASN A 377 1.41 -14.53 16.55
CA ASN A 377 1.91 -14.32 17.89
C ASN A 377 2.66 -15.57 18.36
N LEU A 378 3.80 -15.37 19.03
CA LEU A 378 4.62 -16.47 19.51
C LEU A 378 4.06 -17.01 20.82
N GLU A 379 3.45 -18.19 20.79
CA GLU A 379 2.95 -18.89 21.96
C GLU A 379 3.70 -20.21 22.15
N ARG A 380 4.36 -20.40 23.30
CA ARG A 380 5.07 -21.64 23.65
C ARG A 380 6.01 -22.16 22.54
N ARG A 381 6.70 -21.23 21.86
CA ARG A 381 7.63 -21.48 20.73
C ARG A 381 6.98 -21.82 19.38
N VAL A 382 5.66 -21.66 19.26
CA VAL A 382 4.92 -21.83 18.00
C VAL A 382 4.31 -20.49 17.59
N GLN A 383 4.46 -20.09 16.33
CA GLN A 383 3.80 -18.92 15.78
C GLN A 383 2.34 -19.28 15.49
N LEU A 384 1.40 -18.67 16.22
CA LEU A 384 -0.03 -18.89 16.06
C LEU A 384 -0.71 -17.63 15.53
N LEU A 385 -1.59 -17.80 14.54
CA LEU A 385 -2.41 -16.71 14.03
C LEU A 385 -3.42 -16.27 15.11
N SER A 386 -3.18 -15.08 15.65
CA SER A 386 -4.04 -14.43 16.64
C SER A 386 -5.07 -13.52 15.95
N ASP A 387 -6.25 -13.42 16.57
CA ASP A 387 -7.35 -12.58 16.11
C ASP A 387 -7.81 -11.63 17.23
N PHE A 388 -7.80 -10.34 16.93
CA PHE A 388 -8.37 -9.30 17.77
C PHE A 388 -9.54 -8.64 17.04
N SER A 389 -10.73 -8.66 17.65
CA SER A 389 -11.90 -7.96 17.14
C SER A 389 -12.04 -6.58 17.76
N LEU A 390 -12.15 -5.59 16.88
CA LEU A 390 -12.43 -4.20 17.20
C LEU A 390 -13.89 -3.89 16.84
N LYS A 391 -14.67 -3.47 17.82
CA LYS A 391 -16.05 -3.01 17.63
C LYS A 391 -16.10 -1.51 17.26
N PRO A 392 -17.23 -1.01 16.73
CA PRO A 392 -17.37 0.39 16.31
C PRO A 392 -17.18 1.43 17.45
N ASP A 393 -17.45 1.02 18.69
CA ASP A 393 -17.29 1.84 19.89
C ASP A 393 -15.83 1.91 20.41
N GLY A 394 -14.91 1.20 19.76
CA GLY A 394 -13.51 1.12 20.14
C GLY A 394 -13.18 -0.02 21.09
N GLU A 395 -14.16 -0.83 21.50
CA GLU A 395 -13.91 -2.00 22.34
C GLU A 395 -13.06 -3.04 21.59
N LEU A 396 -11.92 -3.38 22.18
CA LEU A 396 -10.98 -4.35 21.65
C LEU A 396 -11.11 -5.66 22.43
N THR A 397 -11.36 -6.75 21.72
CA THR A 397 -11.52 -8.09 22.30
C THR A 397 -10.57 -9.07 21.63
N ARG A 398 -9.83 -9.84 22.43
CA ARG A 398 -9.01 -10.93 21.92
C ARG A 398 -9.89 -12.16 21.75
N ASN A 399 -9.99 -12.68 20.53
CA ASN A 399 -10.81 -13.85 20.26
C ASN A 399 -10.09 -15.15 20.65
N PRO A 400 -10.84 -16.23 20.90
CA PRO A 400 -10.25 -17.55 21.10
C PRO A 400 -9.37 -17.97 19.92
N THR A 401 -8.35 -18.78 20.21
CA THR A 401 -7.44 -19.31 19.20
C THR A 401 -8.21 -20.00 18.08
N LEU A 402 -7.85 -19.69 16.83
CA LEU A 402 -8.47 -20.29 15.66
C LEU A 402 -8.26 -21.82 15.65
N LYS A 403 -9.22 -22.54 15.08
CA LYS A 403 -9.13 -24.00 14.96
C LYS A 403 -8.06 -24.40 13.94
N ASP A 404 -7.48 -25.59 14.13
CA ASP A 404 -6.53 -26.23 13.19
C ASP A 404 -5.18 -25.51 12.96
N LEU A 405 -4.73 -24.67 13.90
CA LEU A 405 -3.44 -23.98 13.80
C LEU A 405 -2.21 -24.87 14.12
N ASP A 406 -2.39 -26.01 14.81
CA ASP A 406 -1.29 -26.85 15.33
C ASP A 406 -0.68 -27.82 14.29
N ARG A 407 -0.60 -27.40 13.03
CA ARG A 407 -0.15 -28.24 11.91
C ARG A 407 1.21 -27.82 11.33
N GLY A 408 1.93 -26.94 12.03
CA GLY A 408 3.26 -26.45 11.60
C GLY A 408 3.22 -25.54 10.37
N TYR A 409 2.10 -24.82 10.18
CA TYR A 409 1.98 -23.78 9.15
C TYR A 409 2.44 -22.44 9.70
N GLU A 410 3.27 -21.75 8.95
CA GLU A 410 3.67 -20.37 9.23
C GLU A 410 2.87 -19.44 8.31
N PHE A 411 1.96 -18.67 8.89
CA PHE A 411 1.10 -17.78 8.11
C PHE A 411 1.86 -16.52 7.71
N MET A 412 1.49 -15.91 6.58
CA MET A 412 1.97 -14.60 6.15
C MET A 412 0.79 -13.60 6.13
N PRO A 413 0.33 -13.10 7.31
CA PRO A 413 -0.90 -12.34 7.42
C PRO A 413 -0.89 -11.09 6.54
N LYS A 414 0.24 -10.39 6.43
CA LYS A 414 0.38 -9.15 5.65
C LYS A 414 -0.02 -9.30 4.17
N TYR A 415 0.03 -10.52 3.63
CA TYR A 415 -0.39 -10.84 2.25
C TYR A 415 -1.80 -11.42 2.15
N GLY A 416 -2.52 -11.51 3.27
CA GLY A 416 -3.88 -12.00 3.31
C GLY A 416 -4.82 -11.14 2.46
N LYS A 417 -5.79 -11.77 1.80
CA LYS A 417 -6.77 -11.08 0.97
C LYS A 417 -8.17 -11.52 1.36
N GLN A 418 -9.00 -10.57 1.76
CA GLN A 418 -10.42 -10.80 1.98
C GLN A 418 -11.10 -11.06 0.63
N VAL A 419 -11.74 -12.23 0.48
CA VAL A 419 -12.39 -12.66 -0.76
C VAL A 419 -13.91 -12.67 -0.66
N SER A 420 -14.44 -12.60 0.56
CA SER A 420 -15.88 -12.47 0.86
C SER A 420 -16.08 -11.71 2.17
N SER A 421 -17.32 -11.39 2.53
CA SER A 421 -17.64 -10.71 3.80
C SER A 421 -17.15 -11.48 5.03
N ARG A 422 -17.07 -12.81 4.95
CA ARG A 422 -16.64 -13.70 6.05
C ARG A 422 -15.51 -14.66 5.68
N GLN A 423 -14.83 -14.44 4.54
CA GLN A 423 -13.71 -15.29 4.13
C GLN A 423 -12.48 -14.49 3.73
N MET A 424 -11.31 -14.95 4.19
CA MET A 424 -10.00 -14.43 3.82
C MET A 424 -9.08 -15.58 3.42
N ILE A 425 -8.26 -15.35 2.40
CA ILE A 425 -7.19 -16.27 1.99
C ILE A 425 -5.87 -15.70 2.50
N ILE A 426 -5.12 -16.49 3.26
CA ILE A 426 -3.83 -16.12 3.83
C ILE A 426 -2.76 -17.07 3.28
N PRO A 427 -1.72 -16.56 2.59
CA PRO A 427 -0.58 -17.37 2.21
C PRO A 427 0.11 -17.97 3.45
N CYS A 428 0.57 -19.20 3.35
CA CYS A 428 1.29 -19.90 4.41
C CYS A 428 2.53 -20.61 3.85
N VAL A 429 3.54 -20.77 4.68
CA VAL A 429 4.68 -21.64 4.43
C VAL A 429 4.46 -22.93 5.22
N TYR A 430 4.62 -24.05 4.54
CA TYR A 430 4.64 -25.37 5.15
C TYR A 430 5.87 -26.12 4.65
N ARG A 431 6.87 -26.27 5.53
CA ARG A 431 8.19 -26.77 5.17
C ARG A 431 8.80 -25.88 4.06
N ASN A 432 8.83 -26.36 2.83
CA ASN A 432 9.36 -25.64 1.66
C ASN A 432 8.29 -25.34 0.59
N TYR A 433 7.01 -25.47 0.95
CA TYR A 433 5.89 -25.19 0.03
C TYR A 433 5.14 -23.95 0.46
N ILE A 434 4.82 -23.10 -0.51
CA ILE A 434 3.80 -22.06 -0.34
C ILE A 434 2.43 -22.72 -0.47
N CYS A 435 1.57 -22.48 0.52
CA CYS A 435 0.18 -22.89 0.57
C CYS A 435 -0.73 -21.67 0.77
N PHE A 436 -2.04 -21.90 0.67
CA PHE A 436 -3.04 -20.88 0.95
C PHE A 436 -4.04 -21.43 1.95
N ALA A 437 -4.15 -20.78 3.10
CA ALA A 437 -5.13 -21.09 4.12
C ALA A 437 -6.39 -20.25 3.90
N LYS A 438 -7.56 -20.87 4.05
CA LYS A 438 -8.85 -20.17 4.08
C LYS A 438 -9.25 -19.94 5.53
N LEU A 439 -9.36 -18.69 5.93
CA LEU A 439 -9.96 -18.26 7.18
C LEU A 439 -11.44 -17.92 6.95
N GLU A 440 -12.32 -18.46 7.78
CA GLU A 440 -13.78 -18.30 7.67
C GLU A 440 -14.42 -18.11 9.05
N TYR A 441 -15.29 -17.10 9.16
CA TYR A 441 -15.99 -16.70 10.39
C TYR A 441 -17.47 -17.01 10.39
#